data_AF-A0A2Z5G380-F1
#
_entry.id   AF-A0A2Z5G380-F1
#
_cell.length_a   1.000
_cell.length_b   1.000
_cell.length_c   1.000
_cell.angle_alpha   90.00
_cell.angle_beta   90.00
_cell.angle_gamma   90.00
#
_symmetry.space_group_name_H-M   'P 1'
#
loop_
_entity.id
_entity.type
_entity.pdbx_description
1 polymer ?
#
loop_
_entity_poly.entity_id
_entity_poly.type
_entity_poly.pdbx_seq_one_letter_code
_entity_poly.pdbx_strand_id
1 'polypeptide(L)' 'MHQRAKLLTSLAVVLRREKAALATVVTREMGKLTAEAEAEIEKCVTEADWHAEHGPQMSADAPAATDKVEGKRRAP' A
#
# COMPACT_ATOMS: atom_id res chain seq x y z
N MET A 1 8.66 0.50 9.07
CA MET A 1 7.78 0.11 7.94
C MET A 1 7.27 -1.32 8.01
N HIS A 2 8.06 -2.30 8.46
CA HIS A 2 7.60 -3.70 8.51
C HIS A 2 6.38 -3.94 9.41
N GLN A 3 6.23 -3.19 10.51
CA GLN A 3 5.00 -3.25 11.34
C GLN A 3 3.76 -2.77 10.57
N ARG A 4 3.88 -1.69 9.78
CA ARG A 4 2.78 -1.20 8.94
C ARG A 4 2.45 -2.18 7.81
N ALA A 5 3.45 -2.83 7.22
CA ALA A 5 3.23 -3.89 6.23
C ALA A 5 2.41 -5.06 6.79
N LYS A 6 2.69 -5.51 8.03
CA LYS A 6 1.88 -6.54 8.71
C LYS A 6 0.42 -6.12 8.92
N LEU A 7 0.20 -4.84 9.21
CA LEU A 7 -1.16 -4.29 9.33
C LEU A 7 -1.89 -4.28 7.98
N LEU A 8 -1.19 -4.02 6.87
CA LEU A 8 -1.77 -4.11 5.53
C LEU A 8 -2.16 -5.55 5.15
N THR A 9 -1.31 -6.54 5.48
CA THR A 9 -1.70 -7.95 5.34
C THR A 9 -2.94 -8.29 6.18
N SER A 10 -3.01 -7.78 7.41
CA SER A 10 -4.17 -8.00 8.28
C SER A 10 -5.43 -7.33 7.74
N LEU A 11 -5.31 -6.12 7.16
CA LEU A 11 -6.39 -5.42 6.48
C LEU A 11 -6.92 -6.24 5.31
N ALA A 12 -6.03 -6.75 4.44
CA ALA A 12 -6.42 -7.58 3.31
C ALA A 12 -7.19 -8.85 3.73
N VAL A 13 -6.80 -9.47 4.85
CA VAL A 13 -7.54 -10.62 5.44
C VAL A 13 -8.95 -10.21 5.87
N VAL A 14 -9.10 -9.08 6.58
CA VAL A 14 -10.42 -8.61 7.03
C VAL A 14 -11.31 -8.23 5.85
N LEU A 15 -10.78 -7.52 4.86
CA LEU A 15 -11.54 -7.12 3.67
C LEU A 15 -12.08 -8.31 2.89
N ARG A 16 -11.30 -9.40 2.75
CA ARG A 16 -11.77 -10.65 2.15
C ARG A 16 -12.89 -11.29 2.96
N ARG A 17 -12.72 -11.37 4.28
CA ARG A 17 -13.68 -11.99 5.19
C ARG A 17 -15.02 -11.24 5.19
N GLU A 18 -14.96 -9.91 5.19
CA GLU A 18 -16.13 -9.03 5.32
C GLU A 18 -16.68 -8.54 3.97
N LYS A 19 -16.19 -9.07 2.83
CA LYS A 19 -16.49 -8.53 1.50
C LYS A 19 -17.98 -8.31 1.24
N ALA A 20 -18.81 -9.32 1.48
CA ALA A 20 -20.25 -9.23 1.23
C ALA A 20 -20.94 -8.19 2.14
N ALA A 21 -20.52 -8.11 3.41
CA ALA A 21 -21.07 -7.15 4.37
C ALA A 21 -20.70 -5.72 3.98
N LEU A 22 -19.42 -5.48 3.65
CA LEU A 22 -18.94 -4.17 3.19
C LEU A 22 -19.57 -3.76 1.85
N ALA A 23 -19.73 -4.70 0.91
CA ALA A 23 -20.39 -4.45 -0.37
C ALA A 23 -21.87 -4.07 -0.19
N THR A 24 -22.51 -4.57 0.87
CA THR A 24 -23.88 -4.21 1.26
C THR A 24 -23.97 -2.81 1.89
N VAL A 25 -22.91 -2.32 2.55
CA VAL A 25 -22.84 -0.95 3.12
C VAL A 25 -22.59 0.09 2.03
N VAL A 26 -21.58 -0.20 1.18
CA VAL A 26 -21.55 0.27 -0.22
C VAL A 26 -22.89 -0.15 -0.86
N THR A 27 -23.33 0.17 -2.07
CA THR A 27 -24.73 -0.18 -2.48
C THR A 27 -25.85 0.48 -1.66
N ARG A 28 -26.07 0.18 -0.37
CA ARG A 28 -27.14 0.79 0.43
C ARG A 28 -26.93 2.28 0.65
N GLU A 29 -25.70 2.72 0.92
CA GLU A 29 -25.45 4.13 1.22
C GLU A 29 -25.34 4.99 -0.05
N MET A 30 -24.91 4.42 -1.19
CA MET A 30 -24.58 5.20 -2.40
C MET A 30 -25.18 4.67 -3.70
N GLY A 31 -25.90 3.56 -3.67
CA GLY A 31 -26.60 3.00 -4.83
C GLY A 31 -25.74 2.21 -5.82
N LYS A 32 -24.46 1.95 -5.52
CA LYS A 32 -23.58 1.14 -6.39
C LYS A 32 -24.12 -0.28 -6.59
N LEU A 33 -23.93 -0.88 -7.76
CA LEU A 33 -24.27 -2.30 -7.95
C LEU A 33 -23.43 -3.19 -7.02
N THR A 34 -24.04 -4.18 -6.37
CA THR A 34 -23.35 -5.05 -5.40
C THR A 34 -22.12 -5.73 -6.01
N ALA A 35 -22.20 -6.18 -7.26
CA ALA A 35 -21.05 -6.79 -7.94
C ALA A 35 -19.88 -5.80 -8.12
N GLU A 36 -20.16 -4.54 -8.42
CA GLU A 36 -19.11 -3.52 -8.53
C GLU A 36 -18.56 -3.08 -7.17
N ALA A 37 -19.39 -3.15 -6.12
CA ALA A 37 -18.97 -2.93 -4.74
C ALA A 37 -18.01 -4.03 -4.26
N GLU A 38 -18.34 -5.30 -4.54
CA GLU A 38 -17.46 -6.44 -4.27
C GLU A 38 -16.14 -6.32 -5.05
N ALA A 39 -16.20 -5.97 -6.34
CA ALA A 39 -15.00 -5.77 -7.15
C ALA A 39 -14.09 -4.65 -6.61
N GLU A 40 -14.68 -3.57 -6.07
CA GLU A 40 -13.91 -2.51 -5.44
C GLU A 40 -13.22 -2.96 -4.15
N ILE A 41 -13.86 -3.81 -3.35
CA ILE A 41 -13.23 -4.40 -2.15
C ILE A 41 -12.07 -5.31 -2.56
N GLU A 42 -12.21 -6.13 -3.60
CA GLU A 42 -11.13 -6.97 -4.12
C GLU A 42 -9.95 -6.15 -4.66
N LYS A 43 -10.23 -5.00 -5.29
CA LYS A 43 -9.18 -4.04 -5.68
C LYS A 43 -8.42 -3.53 -4.45
N CYS A 44 -9.12 -3.13 -3.38
CA CYS A 44 -8.50 -2.67 -2.14
C CYS A 44 -7.68 -3.78 -1.45
N VAL A 45 -8.15 -5.03 -1.47
CA VAL A 45 -7.41 -6.20 -0.99
C VAL A 45 -6.09 -6.34 -1.75
N THR A 46 -6.15 -6.29 -3.09
CA THR A 46 -4.99 -6.42 -3.97
C THR A 46 -3.96 -5.31 -3.71
N GLU A 47 -4.43 -4.07 -3.55
CA GLU A 47 -3.58 -2.92 -3.25
C GLU A 47 -2.92 -3.03 -1.86
N ALA A 48 -3.66 -3.50 -0.85
CA ALA A 48 -3.12 -3.73 0.49
C ALA A 48 -2.02 -4.80 0.50
N ASP A 49 -2.23 -5.94 -0.18
CA ASP A 49 -1.22 -7.00 -0.29
C ASP A 49 0.02 -6.51 -1.06
N TRP A 50 -0.16 -5.79 -2.16
CA TRP A 50 0.95 -5.24 -2.94
C TRP A 50 1.80 -4.29 -2.10
N HIS A 51 1.19 -3.39 -1.35
CA HIS A 51 1.92 -2.47 -0.46
C HIS A 51 2.55 -3.18 0.75
N ALA A 52 1.95 -4.25 1.27
CA ALA A 52 2.58 -5.05 2.30
C ALA A 52 3.89 -5.68 1.81
N GLU A 53 3.91 -6.15 0.56
CA GLU A 53 5.07 -6.77 -0.07
C GLU A 53 6.15 -5.76 -0.50
N HIS A 54 5.77 -4.64 -1.11
CA HIS A 54 6.70 -3.70 -1.77
C HIS A 54 6.98 -2.43 -0.96
N GLY A 55 6.07 -2.05 -0.06
CA GLY A 55 6.16 -0.82 0.72
C GLY A 55 7.43 -0.69 1.58
N PRO A 56 7.93 -1.76 2.23
CA PRO A 56 9.19 -1.70 2.96
C PRO A 56 10.38 -1.27 2.10
N GLN A 57 10.51 -1.79 0.88
CA GLN A 57 11.58 -1.49 -0.06
C GLN A 57 11.43 -0.09 -0.62
N MET A 58 10.20 0.33 -0.96
CA MET A 58 9.90 1.70 -1.39
C MET A 58 10.26 2.75 -0.33
N SER A 59 10.31 2.35 0.95
CA SER A 59 10.63 3.23 2.07
C SER A 59 12.07 3.07 2.58
N ALA A 60 12.90 2.27 1.92
CA ALA A 60 14.28 2.07 2.32
C ALA A 60 15.12 3.30 2.01
N ASP A 61 16.17 3.53 2.80
CA ASP A 61 17.13 4.60 2.53
C ASP A 61 17.77 4.36 1.15
N ALA A 62 17.81 5.42 0.35
CA ALA A 62 18.50 5.43 -0.94
C ALA A 62 19.55 6.54 -0.92
N PRO A 63 20.77 6.29 -1.44
CA PRO A 63 21.79 7.32 -1.55
C PRO A 63 21.29 8.44 -2.48
N ALA A 64 21.53 9.68 -2.07
CA ALA A 64 21.23 10.83 -2.93
C ALA A 64 22.11 10.77 -4.19
N ALA A 65 21.50 11.03 -5.35
CA ALA A 65 22.25 11.22 -6.58
C ALA A 65 22.99 12.56 -6.49
N THR A 66 24.23 12.52 -5.99
CA THR A 66 25.12 13.68 -5.92
C THR A 66 26.28 13.49 -6.89
N ASP A 67 26.64 14.55 -7.61
CA ASP A 67 27.87 14.59 -8.39
C ASP A 67 29.09 14.39 -7.49
N LYS A 68 30.12 13.68 -7.99
CA LYS A 68 31.39 13.56 -7.29
C LYS A 68 32.07 14.93 -7.22
N VAL A 69 31.99 15.59 -6.07
CA VAL A 69 32.85 16.74 -5.79
C VAL A 69 34.25 16.22 -5.51
N GLU A 70 35.13 16.32 -6.51
CA GLU A 70 36.54 15.99 -6.35
C GLU A 70 37.20 17.06 -5.47
N GLY A 71 37.25 16.78 -4.17
CA GLY A 71 37.88 17.65 -3.19
C GLY A 71 39.37 17.79 -3.48
N LYS A 72 39.76 18.85 -4.19
CA LYS A 72 41.16 19.29 -4.20
C LYS A 72 41.51 19.69 -2.77
N ARG A 73 42.17 18.79 -2.03
CA ARG A 73 42.84 19.14 -0.78
C ARG A 73 43.81 20.26 -1.11
N ARG A 74 43.53 21.46 -0.61
CA ARG A 74 44.47 22.57 -0.66
C ARG A 74 45.66 22.15 0.19
N ALA A 75 46.81 21.94 -0.44
CA ALA A 75 48.07 21.70 0.26
C ALA A 75 48.37 22.92 1.15
N PRO A 76 49.03 22.72 2.31
CA PRO A 76 49.29 23.76 3.30
C PRO A 76 50.07 24.95 2.72
#